data_AF-A0A7S2CEX9-F1
#
_entry.id   AF-A0A7S2CEX9-F1
#
_cell.length_a   1.000
_cell.length_b   1.000
_cell.length_c   1.000
_cell.angle_alpha   90.00
_cell.angle_beta   90.00
_cell.angle_gamma   90.00
#
_symmetry.space_group_name_H-M   'P 1'
#
loop_
_entity.id
_entity.type
_entity.pdbx_description
1 polymer ?
#
loop_
_entity_poly.entity_id
_entity_poly.type
_entity_poly.pdbx_seq_one_letter_code
_entity_poly.pdbx_strand_id
1 'polypeptide(L)'
;QEVKVEVRNPNKEEQVVRVEMTAGSTWLEVKRALAWRIGRPAVLSDGKFVVKGESGWYSSMDDAKAVGESKEVLLMNCELSYNPDSWDISVEEYKKAER
;
A
#
# COMPACT_ATOMS: atom_id res chain seq x y z
N GLN A 1 -14.01 13.57 4.30
CA GLN A 1 -12.81 13.82 5.12
C GLN A 1 -11.64 13.17 4.42
N GLU A 2 -10.56 13.92 4.20
CA GLU A 2 -9.31 13.41 3.64
C GLU A 2 -8.46 12.78 4.75
N VAL A 3 -7.79 11.68 4.42
CA VAL A 3 -6.91 10.93 5.31
C VAL A 3 -5.58 10.69 4.62
N LYS A 4 -4.51 10.73 5.41
CA LYS A 4 -3.15 10.48 4.92
C LYS A 4 -2.69 9.12 5.43
N VAL A 5 -2.31 8.25 4.49
CA VAL A 5 -1.72 6.95 4.79
C VAL A 5 -0.23 7.04 4.52
N GLU A 6 0.57 6.85 5.57
CA GLU A 6 2.02 6.69 5.44
C GLU A 6 2.33 5.21 5.35
N VAL A 7 2.86 4.79 4.20
CA VAL A 7 3.28 3.40 3.97
C VAL A 7 4.79 3.34 4.14
N ARG A 8 5.29 2.41 4.96
CA ARG A 8 6.72 2.19 5.17
C ARG A 8 7.14 0.76 4.89
N ASN A 9 8.43 0.56 4.59
CA ASN A 9 9.02 -0.77 4.53
C ASN A 9 9.58 -1.14 5.92
N PRO A 10 9.22 -2.30 6.50
CA PRO A 10 9.71 -2.70 7.82
C PRO A 10 11.24 -2.85 7.90
N ASN A 11 11.91 -3.10 6.77
CA ASN A 11 13.35 -3.31 6.71
C ASN A 11 14.12 -2.08 6.18
N LYS A 12 13.41 -1.04 5.74
CA LYS A 12 13.97 0.19 5.17
C LYS A 12 13.15 1.38 5.66
N GLU A 13 13.34 1.76 6.92
CA GLU A 13 12.52 2.77 7.61
C GLU A 13 12.55 4.14 6.92
N GLU A 14 13.62 4.45 6.17
CA GLU A 14 13.73 5.68 5.38
C GLU A 14 12.83 5.71 4.14
N GLN A 15 12.36 4.55 3.67
CA GLN A 15 11.44 4.46 2.53
C GLN A 15 10.00 4.64 3.03
N VAL A 16 9.49 5.87 2.89
CA VAL A 16 8.11 6.25 3.20
C VAL A 16 7.42 6.74 1.95
N VAL A 17 6.28 6.14 1.62
CA VAL A 17 5.40 6.61 0.54
C VAL A 17 4.08 7.07 1.15
N ARG A 18 3.69 8.30 0.82
CA ARG A 18 2.46 8.92 1.29
C ARG A 18 1.37 8.77 0.24
N VAL A 19 0.21 8.27 0.66
CA VAL A 19 -0.99 8.15 -0.16
C VAL A 19 -2.10 8.95 0.51
N GLU A 20 -2.70 9.90 -0.22
CA GLU A 20 -3.81 10.73 0.26
C GLU A 20 -5.11 10.20 -0.34
N MET A 21 -6.07 9.89 0.53
CA MET A 21 -7.32 9.21 0.18
C MET A 21 -8.47 9.82 0.98
N THR A 22 -9.70 9.37 0.74
CA THR A 22 -10.83 9.73 1.61
C THR A 22 -10.98 8.71 2.74
N ALA A 23 -11.50 9.14 3.89
CA ALA A 23 -11.77 8.26 5.03
C ALA A 23 -12.65 7.05 4.68
N GLY A 24 -13.56 7.20 3.71
CA GLY A 24 -14.44 6.14 3.22
C GLY A 24 -13.78 5.20 2.20
N SER A 25 -12.58 5.51 1.71
CA SER A 25 -11.82 4.62 0.83
C SER A 25 -11.39 3.36 1.59
N THR A 26 -11.35 2.25 0.87
CA THR A 26 -10.95 0.93 1.35
C THR A 26 -9.44 0.74 1.30
N TRP A 27 -8.90 -0.21 2.09
CA TRP A 27 -7.47 -0.53 2.02
C TRP A 27 -7.06 -1.10 0.66
N LEU A 28 -7.97 -1.74 -0.08
CA LEU A 28 -7.73 -2.14 -1.47
C LEU A 28 -7.47 -0.93 -2.37
N GLU A 29 -8.26 0.14 -2.23
CA GLU A 29 -8.06 1.39 -2.99
C GLU A 29 -6.72 2.06 -2.64
N VAL A 30 -6.31 2.00 -1.37
CA VAL A 30 -4.98 2.47 -0.95
C VAL A 30 -3.87 1.63 -1.61
N LYS A 31 -4.00 0.29 -1.65
CA LYS A 31 -3.02 -0.58 -2.33
C LYS A 31 -2.92 -0.25 -3.81
N ARG A 32 -4.06 -0.06 -4.49
CA ARG A 32 -4.10 0.37 -5.89
C ARG A 32 -3.35 1.69 -6.06
N ALA A 33 -3.73 2.72 -5.31
CA ALA A 33 -3.09 4.02 -5.40
C ALA A 33 -1.57 3.93 -5.15
N LEU A 34 -1.14 3.11 -4.19
CA LEU A 34 0.28 2.86 -3.93
C LEU A 34 0.96 2.16 -5.11
N ALA A 35 0.39 1.06 -5.61
CA ALA A 35 0.93 0.27 -6.72
C ALA A 35 1.15 1.13 -7.98
N TRP A 36 0.18 1.99 -8.29
CA TRP A 36 0.27 2.96 -9.37
C TRP A 36 1.35 4.01 -9.10
N ARG A 37 1.40 4.55 -7.88
CA ARG A 37 2.34 5.61 -7.51
C ARG A 37 3.80 5.15 -7.59
N ILE A 38 4.10 3.93 -7.18
CA ILE A 38 5.47 3.39 -7.20
C ILE A 38 5.77 2.58 -8.47
N GLY A 39 4.79 2.40 -9.36
CA GLY A 39 5.01 1.64 -10.59
C GLY A 39 5.21 0.14 -10.38
N ARG A 40 4.55 -0.46 -9.37
CA ARG A 40 4.72 -1.88 -9.02
C ARG A 40 3.37 -2.59 -8.84
N PRO A 41 2.88 -3.31 -9.87
CA PRO A 41 1.67 -4.14 -9.78
C PRO A 41 1.74 -5.20 -8.68
N ALA A 42 2.93 -5.71 -8.36
CA ALA A 42 3.15 -6.73 -7.32
C ALA A 42 2.65 -6.30 -5.92
N VAL A 43 2.45 -4.99 -5.68
CA VAL A 43 1.81 -4.49 -4.45
C VAL A 43 0.36 -4.97 -4.33
N LEU A 44 -0.33 -5.20 -5.45
CA LEU A 44 -1.70 -5.70 -5.48
C LEU A 44 -1.78 -7.20 -5.23
N SER A 45 -0.87 -7.98 -5.83
CA SER A 45 -0.87 -9.44 -5.73
C SER A 45 -0.27 -9.95 -4.42
N ASP A 46 0.91 -9.42 -4.07
CA ASP A 46 1.74 -9.96 -2.98
C ASP A 46 1.78 -9.02 -1.78
N GLY A 47 1.54 -7.73 -2.01
CA GLY A 47 1.64 -6.68 -1.00
C GLY A 47 0.59 -6.82 0.11
N LYS A 48 1.08 -6.82 1.35
CA LYS A 48 0.23 -6.88 2.55
C LYS A 48 0.47 -5.68 3.44
N PHE A 49 -0.61 -4.91 3.69
CA PHE A 49 -0.55 -3.84 4.68
C PHE A 49 -0.74 -4.42 6.08
N VAL A 50 0.19 -4.08 6.96
CA VAL A 50 0.16 -4.47 8.35
C VAL A 50 0.38 -3.28 9.25
N VAL A 51 -0.15 -3.37 10.46
CA VAL A 51 0.07 -2.39 11.53
C VAL A 51 0.79 -3.08 12.67
N LYS A 52 1.79 -2.40 13.22
CA LYS A 52 2.55 -2.88 14.37
C LYS A 52 1.79 -2.49 15.65
N GLY A 53 1.39 -3.47 16.44
CA GLY A 53 0.81 -3.27 17.76
C GLY A 53 1.88 -2.96 18.82
N GLU A 54 1.44 -2.48 19.98
CA GLU A 54 2.33 -2.06 21.08
C GLU A 54 3.23 -3.18 21.61
N SER A 55 2.78 -4.43 21.58
CA SER A 55 3.56 -5.61 22.00
C SER A 55 4.34 -6.26 20.84
N GLY A 56 4.49 -5.57 19.71
CA GLY A 56 5.32 -6.01 18.59
C GLY A 56 4.65 -7.03 17.65
N TRP A 57 3.37 -7.37 17.87
CA TRP A 57 2.61 -8.16 16.90
C TRP A 57 2.24 -7.32 15.67
N TYR A 58 2.08 -7.99 14.53
CA TYR A 58 1.58 -7.38 13.31
C TYR A 58 0.15 -7.85 13.06
N SER A 59 -0.76 -6.91 12.80
CA SER A 59 -2.09 -7.24 12.27
C SER A 59 -2.21 -6.81 10.83
N SER A 60 -2.73 -7.71 10.00
CA SER A 60 -3.12 -7.39 8.63
C SER A 60 -4.28 -6.40 8.63
N MET A 61 -4.22 -5.44 7.73
CA MET A 61 -5.40 -4.69 7.34
C MET A 61 -6.25 -5.55 6.41
N ASP A 62 -7.57 -5.38 6.51
CA ASP A 62 -8.55 -6.02 5.64
C ASP A 62 -8.81 -5.09 4.45
N ASP A 63 -8.63 -5.62 3.25
CA ASP A 63 -8.77 -4.90 1.98
C ASP A 63 -10.17 -4.33 1.77
N ALA A 64 -11.20 -4.96 2.33
CA ALA A 64 -12.60 -4.51 2.24
C ALA A 64 -12.95 -3.44 3.30
N LYS A 65 -12.09 -3.24 4.31
CA LYS A 65 -12.37 -2.29 5.39
C LYS A 65 -12.01 -0.87 4.96
N ALA A 66 -12.80 0.10 5.42
CA ALA A 66 -12.49 1.51 5.25
C ALA A 66 -11.23 1.91 6.05
N VAL A 67 -10.49 2.90 5.53
CA VAL A 67 -9.31 3.47 6.20
C VAL A 67 -9.70 4.19 7.49
N GLY A 68 -10.79 4.97 7.47
CA GLY A 68 -11.34 5.67 8.64
C GLY A 68 -10.57 6.95 9.00
N GLU A 69 -9.31 6.81 9.41
CA GLU A 69 -8.46 7.92 9.87
C GLU A 69 -7.03 7.81 9.31
N SER A 70 -6.27 8.90 9.42
CA SER A 70 -4.87 8.93 9.00
C SER A 70 -4.05 7.93 9.82
N LYS A 71 -3.24 7.11 9.15
CA LYS A 71 -2.53 6.01 9.81
C LYS A 71 -1.20 5.69 9.13
N GLU A 72 -0.25 5.24 9.94
CA GLU A 72 0.97 4.60 9.46
C GLU A 72 0.77 3.09 9.31
N VAL A 73 1.15 2.55 8.16
CA VAL A 73 1.11 1.12 7.85
C VAL A 73 2.44 0.66 7.27
N LEU A 74 2.74 -0.62 7.44
CA LEU A 74 3.91 -1.26 6.85
C LEU A 74 3.46 -2.08 5.64
N LEU A 75 4.22 -2.00 4.55
CA LEU A 75 4.08 -2.90 3.40
C LEU A 75 5.01 -4.10 3.59
N MET A 76 4.42 -5.29 3.68
CA MET A 76 5.15 -6.56 3.69
C MET A 76 5.00 -7.30 2.36
N ASN A 77 5.90 -8.25 2.13
CA ASN A 77 5.94 -9.16 0.97
C ASN A 77 6.09 -8.50 -0.40
N CYS A 78 6.34 -7.19 -0.45
CA CYS A 78 6.59 -6.48 -1.69
C CYS A 78 7.59 -5.33 -1.47
N GLU A 79 8.14 -4.83 -2.56
CA GLU A 79 9.06 -3.71 -2.54
C GLU A 79 8.32 -2.37 -2.61
N LEU A 80 8.69 -1.43 -1.73
CA LEU A 80 8.09 -0.09 -1.64
C LEU A 80 8.85 0.96 -2.49
N SER A 81 9.95 0.58 -3.13
CA SER A 81 10.76 1.50 -3.93
C SER A 81 10.05 1.88 -5.23
N TYR A 82 10.37 3.07 -5.75
CA TYR A 82 9.91 3.47 -7.08
C TYR A 82 10.53 2.57 -8.15
N ASN A 83 9.70 2.07 -9.07
CA ASN A 83 10.16 1.33 -10.23
C ASN A 83 10.55 2.30 -11.37
N PRO A 84 11.84 2.40 -11.74
CA PRO A 84 12.27 3.25 -12.85
C PRO A 84 11.67 2.83 -14.20
N ASP A 85 11.32 1.56 -14.36
CA ASP A 85 10.76 0.98 -15.58
C ASP A 85 9.22 0.94 -15.55
N SER A 86 8.61 1.78 -14.71
CA SER A 86 7.14 1.86 -14.56
C SER A 86 6.38 2.22 -15.84
N TRP A 87 7.06 2.82 -16.82
CA TRP A 87 6.51 3.20 -18.12
C TRP A 87 6.23 2.01 -19.05
N ASP A 88 6.87 0.86 -18.83
CA ASP A 88 6.66 -0.36 -19.61
C ASP A 88 5.45 -1.17 -19.09
N ILE A 89 4.93 -0.80 -17.91
CA ILE A 89 3.86 -1.53 -17.25
C ILE A 89 2.51 -1.11 -17.80
N SER A 90 1.79 -2.08 -18.35
CA SER A 90 0.46 -1.86 -18.91
C SER A 90 -0.63 -1.80 -17.83
N VAL A 91 -1.74 -1.12 -18.13
CA VAL A 91 -2.95 -1.13 -17.29
C VAL A 91 -3.47 -2.56 -17.07
N GLU A 92 -3.26 -3.45 -18.04
CA GLU A 92 -3.68 -4.85 -17.96
C GLU A 92 -2.89 -5.63 -16.91
N GLU A 93 -1.61 -5.34 -16.72
CA GLU A 93 -0.80 -5.96 -15.67
C GLU A 93 -1.28 -5.58 -14.27
N TYR A 94 -1.66 -4.32 -14.06
CA TYR A 94 -2.30 -3.90 -12.80
C TYR A 94 -3.60 -4.64 -12.54
N LYS A 95 -4.45 -4.80 -13.55
CA LYS A 95 -5.71 -5.55 -13.44
C LYS A 95 -5.47 -7.04 -13.17
N LYS A 96 -4.41 -7.62 -13.75
CA LYS A 96 -4.03 -9.02 -13.53
C LYS A 96 -3.49 -9.25 -12.12
N ALA A 97 -2.72 -8.31 -11.59
CA ALA A 97 -2.14 -8.42 -10.24
C ALA A 97 -3.21 -8.29 -9.13
N GLU A 98 -4.36 -7.71 -9.42
CA GLU A 98 -5.48 -7.58 -8.49
C GLU A 98 -6.35 -8.85 -8.39
N ARG A 99 -6.08 -9.85 -9.23
CA ARG A 99 -6.97 -10.96 -9.54
C ARG A 99 -6.72 -12.20 -8.70
#